data_AF-A0A950AZI8-F1
#
_entry.id   AF-A0A950AZI8-F1
#
_cell.length_a   1.000
_cell.length_b   1.000
_cell.length_c   1.000
_cell.angle_alpha   90.00
_cell.angle_beta   90.00
_cell.angle_gamma   90.00
#
_symmetry.space_group_name_H-M   'P 1'
#
loop_
_entity.id
_entity.type
_entity.pdbx_description
1 polymer ?
#
loop_
_entity_poly.entity_id
_entity_poly.type
_entity_poly.pdbx_seq_one_letter_code
_entity_poly.pdbx_strand_id
1 'polypeptide(L)'
;MSGAELVLDARCATGESPVWQAAEQALYWADIPRGILHRWQAAQPQQTKWQAPQMLACMAAWEGAPGHWIAGLEDGLYRLSHAPGGEGGALEAQRLAPVPHAMPGMRFNDGRCDRQGRFLAGTMLLDMGAAQA
;
A
#
# COMPACT_ATOMS: atom_id res chain seq x y z
N MET A 1 10.80 -27.30 -13.02
CA MET A 1 10.21 -27.35 -11.67
C MET A 1 9.10 -26.32 -11.62
N SER A 2 7.85 -26.72 -11.33
CA SER A 2 6.68 -25.83 -11.30
C SER A 2 5.99 -25.89 -9.93
N GLY A 3 6.80 -25.77 -8.86
CA GLY A 3 6.29 -25.66 -7.49
C GLY A 3 6.21 -24.19 -7.06
N ALA A 4 5.28 -23.88 -6.16
CA ALA A 4 5.31 -22.61 -5.42
C ALA A 4 6.15 -22.80 -4.16
N GLU A 5 6.97 -21.81 -3.83
CA GLU A 5 7.77 -21.79 -2.59
C GLU A 5 7.46 -20.53 -1.77
N LEU A 6 7.59 -20.65 -0.45
CA LEU A 6 7.41 -19.52 0.45
C LEU A 6 8.70 -18.69 0.48
N VAL A 7 8.69 -17.55 -0.19
CA VAL A 7 9.85 -16.63 -0.21
C VAL A 7 9.94 -15.75 1.05
N LEU A 8 8.84 -15.57 1.77
CA LEU A 8 8.75 -14.77 2.99
C LEU A 8 7.50 -15.10 3.81
N ASP A 9 7.67 -15.49 5.09
CA ASP A 9 6.56 -15.61 6.05
C ASP A 9 6.24 -14.23 6.67
N ALA A 10 5.59 -13.35 5.91
CA ALA A 10 5.38 -11.96 6.33
C ALA A 10 4.33 -11.78 7.45
N ARG A 11 3.45 -12.77 7.64
CA ARG A 11 2.36 -12.78 8.64
C ARG A 11 1.52 -11.50 8.68
N CYS A 12 1.19 -10.96 7.50
CA CYS A 12 0.29 -9.81 7.39
C CYS A 12 -1.10 -10.15 7.97
N ALA A 13 -1.79 -9.16 8.54
CA ALA A 13 -3.20 -9.33 8.87
C ALA A 13 -4.03 -9.38 7.58
N THR A 14 -3.74 -8.50 6.63
CA THR A 14 -4.25 -8.59 5.26
C THR A 14 -3.22 -8.01 4.30
N GLY A 15 -2.44 -8.90 3.66
CA GLY A 15 -1.43 -8.54 2.67
C GLY A 15 -2.07 -8.24 1.32
N GLU A 16 -1.91 -7.03 0.79
CA GLU A 16 -2.60 -6.57 -0.41
C GLU A 16 -1.81 -5.54 -1.23
N SER A 17 -2.33 -5.15 -2.39
CA SER A 17 -1.76 -4.13 -3.28
C SER A 17 -0.28 -4.38 -3.64
N PRO A 18 0.09 -5.57 -4.17
CA PRO A 18 1.47 -5.88 -4.53
C PRO A 18 1.95 -5.02 -5.72
N VAL A 19 3.12 -4.40 -5.57
CA VAL A 19 3.80 -3.60 -6.60
C VAL A 19 5.24 -4.08 -6.75
N TRP A 20 5.60 -4.51 -7.96
CA TRP A 20 6.98 -4.86 -8.29
C TRP A 20 7.75 -3.65 -8.80
N GLN A 21 8.87 -3.33 -8.14
CA GLN A 21 9.81 -2.30 -8.56
C GLN A 21 11.04 -2.95 -9.21
N ALA A 22 11.05 -2.98 -10.55
CA ALA A 22 12.09 -3.66 -11.31
C ALA A 22 13.50 -3.09 -11.08
N ALA A 23 13.62 -1.77 -10.90
CA ALA A 23 14.90 -1.11 -10.65
C ALA A 23 15.54 -1.55 -9.31
N GLU A 24 14.72 -1.93 -8.34
CA GLU A 24 15.17 -2.36 -7.00
C GLU A 24 15.21 -3.89 -6.85
N GLN A 25 14.67 -4.62 -7.83
CA GLN A 25 14.38 -6.06 -7.71
C GLN A 25 13.59 -6.37 -6.42
N ALA A 26 12.56 -5.55 -6.17
CA ALA A 26 11.81 -5.58 -4.92
C ALA A 26 10.30 -5.63 -5.11
N LEU A 27 9.63 -6.41 -4.28
CA LEU A 27 8.18 -6.43 -4.13
C LEU A 27 7.80 -5.54 -2.95
N TYR A 28 6.87 -4.62 -3.17
CA TYR A 28 6.22 -3.81 -2.15
C TYR A 28 4.77 -4.25 -2.00
N TRP A 29 4.21 -4.19 -0.78
CA TRP A 29 2.79 -4.49 -0.53
C TRP A 29 2.32 -3.86 0.79
N ALA A 30 1.02 -3.74 0.97
CA ALA A 30 0.40 -3.23 2.19
C ALA A 30 0.02 -4.39 3.14
N ASP A 31 0.15 -4.17 4.45
CA ASP A 31 -0.66 -4.87 5.47
C ASP A 31 -1.76 -3.91 5.92
N ILE A 32 -2.96 -4.04 5.33
CA ILE A 32 -4.00 -3.00 5.38
C ILE A 32 -4.36 -2.63 6.82
N PRO A 33 -4.79 -3.56 7.70
CA PRO A 33 -5.29 -3.20 9.01
C PRO A 33 -4.19 -2.66 9.93
N ARG A 34 -2.92 -3.00 9.64
CA ARG A 34 -1.76 -2.54 10.41
C ARG A 34 -1.15 -1.24 9.86
N GLY A 35 -1.56 -0.81 8.67
CA GLY A 35 -0.97 0.36 8.02
C GLY A 35 0.51 0.19 7.72
N ILE A 36 0.97 -1.03 7.36
CA ILE A 36 2.40 -1.27 7.11
C ILE A 36 2.65 -1.34 5.60
N LEU A 37 3.59 -0.54 5.11
CA LEU A 37 4.23 -0.78 3.82
C LEU A 37 5.36 -1.78 4.02
N HIS A 38 5.28 -2.92 3.36
CA HIS A 38 6.35 -3.89 3.31
C HIS A 38 7.17 -3.73 2.03
N ARG A 39 8.45 -4.10 2.12
CA ARG A 39 9.34 -4.38 0.98
C ARG A 39 10.03 -5.72 1.20
N TRP A 40 10.17 -6.49 0.14
CA TRP A 40 11.03 -7.67 0.06
C TRP A 40 11.92 -7.58 -1.17
N GLN A 41 13.22 -7.77 -1.01
CA GLN A 41 14.21 -7.72 -2.08
C GLN A 41 14.59 -9.14 -2.52
N ALA A 42 14.44 -9.44 -3.82
CA ALA A 42 14.67 -10.79 -4.35
C ALA A 42 16.16 -11.15 -4.41
N ALA A 43 17.03 -10.18 -4.75
CA ALA A 43 18.47 -10.41 -4.88
C ALA A 43 19.19 -10.56 -3.52
N GLN A 44 18.64 -9.95 -2.47
CA GLN A 44 19.15 -10.00 -1.10
C GLN A 44 17.92 -10.16 -0.19
N PRO A 45 17.55 -11.39 0.20
CA PRO A 45 16.30 -11.69 0.90
C PRO A 45 16.17 -10.96 2.24
N GLN A 46 15.74 -9.70 2.16
CA GLN A 46 15.59 -8.79 3.27
C GLN A 46 14.19 -8.21 3.24
N GLN A 47 13.53 -8.20 4.40
CA GLN A 47 12.27 -7.53 4.59
C GLN A 47 12.51 -6.16 5.23
N THR A 48 11.88 -5.13 4.69
CA THR A 48 11.80 -3.80 5.31
C THR A 48 10.33 -3.44 5.53
N LYS A 49 10.04 -2.69 6.59
CA LYS A 49 8.68 -2.29 6.96
C LYS A 49 8.66 -0.81 7.32
N TRP A 50 7.66 -0.09 6.81
CA TRP A 50 7.38 1.27 7.23
C TRP A 50 5.94 1.43 7.70
N GLN A 51 5.74 2.25 8.73
CA GLN A 51 4.45 2.51 9.35
C GLN A 51 3.79 3.74 8.72
N ALA A 52 2.61 3.55 8.11
CA ALA A 52 1.71 4.62 7.71
C ALA A 52 0.93 5.16 8.93
N PRO A 53 0.41 6.40 8.88
CA PRO A 53 -0.36 6.98 9.99
C PRO A 53 -1.79 6.43 10.14
N GLN A 54 -2.29 5.68 9.15
CA GLN A 54 -3.64 5.11 9.06
C GLN A 54 -3.57 3.75 8.35
N MET A 55 -4.70 3.04 8.26
CA MET A 55 -4.77 1.86 7.38
C MET A 55 -4.33 2.21 5.95
N LEU A 56 -3.41 1.42 5.40
CA LEU A 56 -2.87 1.59 4.04
C LEU A 56 -3.56 0.57 3.14
N ALA A 57 -4.55 1.00 2.35
CA ALA A 57 -5.38 0.07 1.60
C ALA A 57 -4.77 -0.35 0.25
N CYS A 58 -4.31 0.65 -0.51
CA CYS A 58 -3.72 0.45 -1.82
C CYS A 58 -2.68 1.53 -2.11
N MET A 59 -1.77 1.24 -3.03
CA MET A 59 -0.70 2.14 -3.42
C MET A 59 -0.27 1.94 -4.87
N ALA A 60 0.32 2.99 -5.45
CA ALA A 60 1.08 2.90 -6.67
C ALA A 60 2.37 3.72 -6.55
N ALA A 61 3.42 3.24 -7.21
CA ALA A 61 4.69 3.94 -7.30
C ALA A 61 4.53 5.30 -7.99
N TRP A 62 5.21 6.32 -7.47
CA TRP A 62 5.26 7.63 -8.11
C TRP A 62 6.34 7.65 -9.20
N GLU A 63 5.94 7.90 -10.45
CA GLU A 63 6.88 7.93 -11.58
C GLU A 63 7.95 9.01 -11.42
N GLY A 64 9.22 8.64 -11.61
CA GLY A 64 10.35 9.57 -11.50
C GLY A 64 10.74 9.96 -10.07
N ALA A 65 10.08 9.42 -9.04
CA ALA A 65 10.35 9.72 -7.64
C ALA A 65 10.49 8.44 -6.79
N PRO A 66 11.66 7.78 -6.81
CA PRO A 66 11.90 6.55 -6.03
C PRO A 66 11.58 6.73 -4.54
N GLY A 67 10.96 5.73 -3.92
CA GLY A 67 10.52 5.79 -2.53
C GLY A 67 9.27 6.64 -2.26
N HIS A 68 8.69 7.29 -3.29
CA HIS A 68 7.42 7.98 -3.20
C HIS A 68 6.27 7.15 -3.77
N TRP A 69 5.11 7.29 -3.14
CA TRP A 69 3.90 6.52 -3.45
C TRP A 69 2.69 7.44 -3.46
N ILE A 70 1.73 7.18 -4.35
CA ILE A 70 0.35 7.62 -4.16
C ILE A 70 -0.41 6.47 -3.48
N ALA A 71 -1.24 6.77 -2.48
CA ALA A 71 -1.90 5.76 -1.67
C ALA A 71 -3.30 6.18 -1.23
N GLY A 72 -4.19 5.21 -1.06
CA GLY A 72 -5.48 5.37 -0.38
C GLY A 72 -5.35 4.95 1.09
N LEU A 73 -5.56 5.89 2.01
CA LEU A 73 -5.61 5.67 3.46
C LEU A 73 -7.07 5.60 3.95
N GLU A 74 -7.38 5.78 5.22
CA GLU A 74 -8.78 5.72 5.69
C GLU A 74 -9.56 6.96 5.23
N ASP A 75 -8.96 8.15 5.32
CA ASP A 75 -9.67 9.43 5.14
C ASP A 75 -9.30 10.22 3.86
N GLY A 76 -8.47 9.65 2.97
CA GLY A 76 -8.12 10.31 1.73
C GLY A 76 -7.03 9.65 0.91
N LEU A 77 -6.66 10.36 -0.15
CA LEU A 77 -5.51 10.07 -0.99
C LEU A 77 -4.28 10.81 -0.45
N TYR A 78 -3.16 10.10 -0.35
CA TYR A 78 -1.91 10.61 0.20
C TYR A 78 -0.75 10.40 -0.76
N ARG A 79 0.22 11.31 -0.68
CA ARG A 79 1.60 11.02 -1.06
C ARG A 79 2.31 10.48 0.17
N LEU A 80 2.90 9.28 0.05
CA LEU A 80 3.75 8.70 1.07
C LEU A 80 5.21 8.71 0.62
N SER A 81 6.14 8.84 1.56
CA SER A 81 7.57 8.66 1.30
C SER A 81 8.34 8.02 2.45
N HIS A 82 9.40 7.31 2.07
CA HIS A 82 10.51 6.97 2.94
C HIS A 82 11.82 7.42 2.30
N ALA A 83 12.86 7.63 3.10
CA ALA A 83 14.18 7.93 2.56
C ALA A 83 14.67 6.78 1.65
N PRO A 84 15.34 7.07 0.52
CA PRO A 84 16.04 6.07 -0.27
C PRO A 84 17.06 5.33 0.60
N GLY A 85 17.11 4.00 0.50
CA GLY A 85 17.96 3.18 1.36
C GLY A 85 17.50 3.08 2.82
N GLY A 86 16.31 3.60 3.17
CA GLY A 86 15.77 3.49 4.51
C GLY A 86 15.60 2.04 4.97
N GLU A 87 15.90 1.78 6.24
CA GLU A 87 15.83 0.46 6.88
C GLU A 87 14.53 0.25 7.68
N GLY A 88 13.53 1.09 7.45
CA GLY A 88 12.21 1.04 8.09
C GLY A 88 11.85 2.35 8.79
N GLY A 89 10.84 2.32 9.67
CA GLY A 89 10.39 3.47 10.46
C GLY A 89 9.03 4.01 10.05
N ALA A 90 8.74 5.27 10.36
CA ALA A 90 7.48 5.91 9.94
C ALA A 90 7.58 6.40 8.48
N LEU A 91 6.47 6.33 7.75
CA LEU A 91 6.32 7.01 6.47
C LEU A 91 6.04 8.50 6.71
N GLU A 92 6.65 9.34 5.90
CA GLU A 92 6.16 10.69 5.70
C GLU A 92 4.85 10.61 4.91
N ALA A 93 3.84 11.36 5.33
CA ALA A 93 2.52 11.33 4.74
C ALA A 93 1.99 12.75 4.51
N GLN A 94 1.68 13.07 3.25
CA GLN A 94 1.06 14.32 2.83
C GLN A 94 -0.30 14.02 2.20
N ARG A 95 -1.40 14.51 2.81
CA ARG A 95 -2.73 14.35 2.21
C ARG A 95 -2.83 15.19 0.94
N LEU A 96 -3.20 14.56 -0.16
CA LEU A 96 -3.41 15.20 -1.46
C LEU A 96 -4.88 15.60 -1.64
N ALA A 97 -5.80 14.71 -1.25
CA ALA A 97 -7.23 14.95 -1.33
C ALA A 97 -7.96 14.18 -0.21
N PRO A 98 -8.93 14.78 0.48
CA PRO A 98 -9.83 14.03 1.36
C PRO A 98 -10.77 13.14 0.53
N VAL A 99 -11.31 12.09 1.15
CA VAL A 99 -12.47 11.37 0.62
C VAL A 99 -13.70 11.64 1.50
N PRO A 100 -14.75 12.27 0.96
CA PRO A 100 -16.03 12.35 1.66
C PRO A 100 -16.73 11.00 1.49
N HIS A 101 -16.51 10.09 2.45
CA HIS A 101 -17.20 8.80 2.45
C HIS A 101 -18.71 8.98 2.51
N ALA A 102 -19.44 8.07 1.84
CA ALA A 102 -20.90 8.08 1.86
C ALA A 102 -21.45 7.78 3.25
N MET A 103 -20.72 7.03 4.08
CA MET A 103 -21.12 6.61 5.42
C MET A 103 -19.92 6.54 6.38
N PRO A 104 -20.14 6.67 7.70
CA PRO A 104 -19.12 6.36 8.71
C PRO A 104 -18.62 4.91 8.60
N GLY A 105 -17.37 4.67 9.00
CA GLY A 105 -16.78 3.33 8.99
C GLY A 105 -16.39 2.82 7.60
N MET A 106 -16.35 3.70 6.59
CA MET A 106 -15.77 3.40 5.29
C MET A 106 -14.27 3.66 5.26
N ARG A 107 -13.57 2.95 4.37
CA ARG A 107 -12.15 3.11 4.06
C ARG A 107 -11.91 2.87 2.57
N PHE A 108 -10.73 3.22 2.08
CA PHE A 108 -10.27 2.70 0.79
C PHE A 108 -10.07 1.17 0.85
N ASN A 109 -10.16 0.52 -0.30
CA ASN A 109 -9.81 -0.88 -0.52
C ASN A 109 -8.75 -0.99 -1.63
N ASP A 110 -9.02 -1.74 -2.69
CA ASP A 110 -8.09 -1.87 -3.81
C ASP A 110 -8.02 -0.59 -4.66
N GLY A 111 -6.87 -0.42 -5.30
CA GLY A 111 -6.59 0.71 -6.18
C GLY A 111 -5.33 0.52 -7.00
N ARG A 112 -5.34 1.04 -8.22
CA ARG A 112 -4.26 0.91 -9.18
C ARG A 112 -4.28 2.05 -10.18
N CYS A 113 -3.13 2.36 -10.77
CA CYS A 113 -3.07 3.25 -11.90
C CYS A 113 -3.67 2.61 -13.16
N ASP A 114 -4.46 3.38 -13.91
CA ASP A 114 -4.80 3.01 -15.28
C ASP A 114 -3.62 3.22 -16.24
N ARG A 115 -3.82 2.92 -17.53
CA ARG A 115 -2.77 3.04 -18.56
C ARG A 115 -2.29 4.47 -18.82
N GLN A 116 -3.00 5.48 -18.32
CA GLN A 116 -2.64 6.90 -18.44
C GLN A 116 -2.02 7.44 -17.14
N GLY A 117 -1.79 6.58 -16.14
CA GLY A 117 -1.22 6.97 -14.86
C GLY A 117 -2.23 7.56 -13.87
N ARG A 118 -3.54 7.49 -14.16
CA ARG A 118 -4.58 7.95 -13.22
C ARG A 118 -4.77 6.90 -12.14
N PHE A 119 -4.57 7.29 -10.88
CA PHE A 119 -4.80 6.40 -9.74
C PHE A 119 -6.30 6.27 -9.46
N LEU A 120 -6.84 5.07 -9.68
CA LEU A 120 -8.24 4.72 -9.41
C LEU A 120 -8.26 3.85 -8.15
N ALA A 121 -9.09 4.21 -7.17
CA ALA A 121 -9.21 3.46 -5.93
C ALA A 121 -10.68 3.43 -5.48
N GLY A 122 -11.13 2.26 -5.04
CA GLY A 122 -12.48 2.03 -4.53
C GLY A 122 -12.54 2.17 -3.02
N THR A 123 -13.73 2.50 -2.49
CA THR A 123 -14.01 2.52 -1.05
C THR A 123 -15.01 1.43 -0.69
N MET A 124 -14.99 1.02 0.59
CA MET A 124 -15.89 0.00 1.14
C MET A 124 -16.15 0.27 2.62
N LEU A 125 -17.21 -0.32 3.17
CA LEU A 125 -17.37 -0.40 4.62
C LEU A 125 -16.32 -1.35 5.22
N LEU A 126 -15.78 -0.98 6.38
CA LEU A 126 -14.89 -1.84 7.14
C LEU A 126 -15.64 -3.08 7.65
N ASP A 127 -16.85 -2.87 8.17
CA ASP A 127 -17.79 -3.94 8.47
C ASP A 127 -18.66 -4.23 7.23
N MET A 128 -18.30 -5.29 6.51
CA MET A 128 -19.04 -5.70 5.32
C MET A 128 -20.47 -6.16 5.61
N GLY A 129 -20.77 -6.59 6.85
CA GLY A 129 -22.12 -6.97 7.25
C GLY A 129 -23.06 -5.77 7.42
N ALA A 130 -22.51 -4.56 7.60
CA ALA A 130 -23.27 -3.32 7.68
C ALA A 130 -23.64 -2.72 6.32
N ALA A 131 -23.13 -3.29 5.21
CA ALA A 131 -23.47 -2.84 3.87
C ALA A 131 -24.94 -3.17 3.56
N GLN A 132 -25.78 -2.15 3.51
CA GLN A 132 -27.16 -2.28 3.03
C GLN A 132 -27.16 -2.24 1.50
N ALA A 133 -27.84 -3.22 0.89
CA ALA A 133 -28.00 -3.33 -0.57
C ALA A 133 -28.87 -2.20 -1.15
#